data_AF-A0A958D5E7-F1
#
_entry.id   AF-A0A958D5E7-F1
#
_cell.length_a   1.000
_cell.length_b   1.000
_cell.length_c   1.000
_cell.angle_alpha   90.00
_cell.angle_beta   90.00
_cell.angle_gamma   90.00
#
_symmetry.space_group_name_H-M   'P 1'
#
loop_
_entity.id
_entity.type
_entity.pdbx_description
1 polymer ?
#
loop_
_entity_poly.entity_id
_entity_poly.type
_entity_poly.pdbx_seq_one_letter_code
_entity_poly.pdbx_strand_id
1 'polypeptide(L)'
;LAMAPDPTVNQARDEAEQARLDAARATMTDADIVAITEQMRALQALQQTPDTPAQLALLPSLQLSDLDPHIKTVPSDEQTVDGTPVLYHDLFTNGIVYLDLVFDMHVLPQELLPYAVFFAKAMTKLGTTTEDYVKLSRRIDSKTGGVYATDYTLARHDSDRSEALFLVRGKSTVEQAPALFAILRDILLTTDLDQQARFRQ
;
A
#
# COMPACT_ATOMS: atom_id res chain seq x y z
N LEU A 1 -18.85 -10.64 20.50
CA LEU A 1 -17.95 -9.71 21.22
C LEU A 1 -18.05 -8.37 20.51
N ALA A 2 -18.56 -7.33 21.18
CA ALA A 2 -18.60 -5.97 20.65
C ALA A 2 -17.46 -5.17 21.29
N MET A 3 -16.65 -4.50 20.48
CA MET A 3 -15.65 -3.54 20.96
C MET A 3 -16.29 -2.16 20.94
N ALA A 4 -16.23 -1.44 22.07
CA ALA A 4 -16.66 -0.06 22.16
C ALA A 4 -15.43 0.81 22.45
N PRO A 5 -15.31 2.00 21.82
CA PRO A 5 -14.27 2.94 22.17
C PRO A 5 -14.49 3.38 23.62
N ASP A 6 -13.47 3.20 24.45
CA ASP A 6 -13.46 3.65 25.83
C ASP A 6 -12.38 4.74 25.96
N PRO A 7 -12.75 6.01 26.18
CA PRO A 7 -11.80 7.11 26.30
C PRO A 7 -10.90 6.98 27.54
N THR A 8 -11.28 6.12 28.50
CA THR A 8 -10.56 5.94 29.76
C THR A 8 -9.64 4.72 29.74
N VAL A 9 -9.65 3.90 28.69
CA VAL A 9 -8.89 2.64 28.65
C VAL A 9 -7.38 2.84 28.82
N ASN A 10 -6.83 3.93 28.29
CA ASN A 10 -5.42 4.25 28.46
C ASN A 10 -5.12 4.67 29.90
N GLN A 11 -5.96 5.54 30.48
CA GLN A 11 -5.83 5.93 31.89
C GLN A 11 -5.92 4.72 32.82
N ALA A 12 -6.90 3.83 32.62
CA ALA A 12 -7.05 2.63 33.43
C ALA A 12 -5.85 1.68 33.31
N ARG A 13 -5.24 1.58 32.12
CA ARG A 13 -4.00 0.81 31.90
C ARG A 13 -2.80 1.44 32.60
N ASP A 14 -2.67 2.77 32.52
CA ASP A 14 -1.57 3.51 33.16
C ASP A 14 -1.69 3.42 34.69
N GLU A 15 -2.89 3.56 35.24
CA GLU A 15 -3.17 3.39 36.68
C GLU A 15 -2.88 1.95 37.14
N ALA A 16 -3.30 0.95 36.36
CA ALA A 16 -3.01 -0.46 36.66
C ALA A 16 -1.51 -0.76 36.60
N GLU A 17 -0.80 -0.20 35.61
CA GLU A 17 0.65 -0.36 35.50
C GLU A 17 1.38 0.35 36.63
N GLN A 18 0.99 1.57 36.98
CA GLN A 18 1.56 2.30 38.11
C GLN A 18 1.34 1.55 39.42
N ALA A 19 0.12 1.04 39.66
CA ALA A 19 -0.17 0.21 40.84
C ALA A 19 0.68 -1.07 40.87
N ARG A 20 0.92 -1.70 39.70
CA ARG A 20 1.81 -2.87 39.58
C ARG A 20 3.27 -2.52 39.90
N LEU A 21 3.76 -1.37 39.42
CA LEU A 21 5.11 -0.88 39.69
C LEU A 21 5.29 -0.51 41.17
N ASP A 22 4.30 0.16 41.77
CA ASP A 22 4.30 0.51 43.18
C ASP A 22 4.30 -0.73 44.07
N ALA A 23 3.48 -1.73 43.73
CA ALA A 23 3.45 -3.01 44.43
C ALA A 23 4.78 -3.76 44.32
N ALA A 24 5.41 -3.76 43.14
CA ALA A 24 6.73 -4.35 42.95
C ALA A 24 7.78 -3.64 43.82
N ARG A 25 7.80 -2.30 43.81
CA ARG A 25 8.73 -1.48 44.60
C ARG A 25 8.56 -1.68 46.10
N ALA A 26 7.34 -1.85 46.60
CA ALA A 26 7.06 -2.06 48.02
C ALA A 26 7.64 -3.38 48.58
N THR A 27 7.91 -4.36 47.72
CA THR A 27 8.53 -5.65 48.10
C THR A 27 10.06 -5.62 48.10
N MET A 28 10.66 -4.53 47.62
CA MET A 28 12.11 -4.40 47.47
C MET A 28 12.77 -3.86 48.73
N THR A 29 13.94 -4.39 49.05
CA THR A 29 14.83 -3.83 50.07
C THR A 29 15.67 -2.68 49.49
N ASP A 30 16.30 -1.88 50.35
CA ASP A 30 17.24 -0.84 49.91
C ASP A 30 18.38 -1.42 49.07
N ALA A 31 18.82 -2.65 49.38
CA ALA A 31 19.84 -3.37 48.61
C ALA A 31 19.35 -3.71 47.18
N ASP A 32 18.08 -4.10 47.03
CA ASP A 32 17.49 -4.40 45.72
C ASP A 32 17.37 -3.15 44.84
N ILE A 33 17.01 -2.00 45.43
CA ILE A 33 16.92 -0.72 44.71
C ILE A 33 18.29 -0.26 44.21
N VAL A 34 19.33 -0.39 45.05
CA VAL A 34 20.71 -0.13 44.63
C VAL A 34 21.12 -1.07 43.50
N ALA A 35 20.80 -2.37 43.60
CA ALA A 35 21.14 -3.35 42.57
C ALA A 35 20.47 -3.04 41.22
N ILE A 36 19.17 -2.71 41.18
CA ILE A 36 18.48 -2.34 39.93
C ILE A 36 19.06 -1.06 39.33
N THR A 37 19.42 -0.07 40.17
CA THR A 37 20.02 1.17 39.70
C THR A 37 21.38 0.93 39.03
N GLU A 38 22.22 0.08 39.61
CA GLU A 38 23.49 -0.30 38.98
C GLU A 38 23.29 -1.13 37.71
N GLN A 39 22.32 -2.04 37.68
CA GLN A 39 21.94 -2.78 36.47
C GLN A 39 21.47 -1.83 35.35
N MET A 40 20.65 -0.82 35.69
CA MET A 40 20.21 0.19 34.73
C MET A 40 21.39 0.98 34.17
N ARG A 41 22.34 1.40 35.00
CA ARG A 41 23.55 2.10 34.53
C ARG A 41 24.42 1.21 33.64
N ALA A 42 24.61 -0.05 34.02
CA ALA A 42 25.36 -1.01 33.23
C ALA A 42 24.70 -1.29 31.87
N LEU A 43 23.37 -1.43 31.85
CA LEU A 43 22.59 -1.59 30.63
C LEU A 43 22.67 -0.35 29.73
N GLN A 44 22.54 0.84 30.30
CA GLN A 44 22.68 2.09 29.56
C GLN A 44 24.08 2.21 28.95
N ALA A 45 25.13 1.92 29.72
CA ALA A 45 26.50 1.91 29.23
C ALA A 45 26.67 0.92 28.08
N LEU A 46 26.09 -0.29 28.18
CA LEU A 46 26.12 -1.29 27.11
C LEU A 46 25.41 -0.80 25.85
N GLN A 47 24.23 -0.21 25.97
CA GLN A 47 23.45 0.30 24.83
C GLN A 47 24.10 1.52 24.15
N GLN A 48 24.84 2.32 24.92
CA GLN A 48 25.52 3.53 24.42
C GLN A 48 26.94 3.27 23.94
N THR A 49 27.53 2.12 24.28
CA THR A 49 28.87 1.75 23.82
C THR A 49 28.76 1.12 22.44
N PRO A 50 29.28 1.75 21.38
CA PRO A 50 29.29 1.14 20.06
C PRO A 50 30.19 -0.09 20.06
N ASP A 51 29.82 -1.09 19.26
CA ASP A 51 30.68 -2.25 19.03
C ASP A 51 32.02 -1.82 18.41
N THR A 52 33.10 -2.43 18.87
CA THR A 52 34.42 -2.21 18.30
C THR A 52 34.51 -2.77 16.88
N PRO A 53 35.42 -2.27 16.03
CA PRO A 53 35.64 -2.83 14.70
C PRO A 53 35.93 -4.33 14.70
N ALA A 54 36.62 -4.86 15.73
CA ALA A 54 36.91 -6.27 15.87
C ALA A 54 35.65 -7.11 16.17
N GLN A 55 34.72 -6.59 16.97
CA GLN A 55 33.43 -7.23 17.23
C GLN A 55 32.54 -7.20 15.97
N LEU A 56 32.50 -6.08 15.27
CA LEU A 56 31.77 -5.95 14.00
C LEU A 56 32.33 -6.90 12.92
N ALA A 57 33.65 -7.12 12.89
CA ALA A 57 34.29 -8.03 11.96
C ALA A 57 33.96 -9.52 12.19
N LEU A 58 33.35 -9.88 13.33
CA LEU A 58 32.82 -11.24 13.55
C LEU A 58 31.54 -11.49 12.75
N LEU A 59 30.87 -10.44 12.28
CA LEU A 59 29.67 -10.57 11.46
C LEU A 59 30.07 -10.86 10.01
N PRO A 60 29.57 -11.95 9.40
CA PRO A 60 29.81 -12.20 7.98
C PRO A 60 29.21 -11.06 7.15
N SER A 61 29.95 -10.59 6.14
CA SER A 61 29.52 -9.54 5.23
C SER A 61 29.77 -9.95 3.78
N LEU A 62 28.93 -9.42 2.89
CA LEU A 62 29.17 -9.51 1.45
C LEU A 62 30.25 -8.50 1.05
N GLN A 63 31.05 -8.89 0.06
CA GLN A 63 32.01 -8.01 -0.59
C GLN A 63 31.29 -7.17 -1.65
N LEU A 64 31.85 -6.01 -2.01
CA LEU A 64 31.35 -5.23 -3.14
C LEU A 64 31.34 -6.04 -4.45
N SER A 65 32.26 -7.00 -4.59
CA SER A 65 32.33 -7.92 -5.72
C SER A 65 31.17 -8.93 -5.80
N ASP A 66 30.42 -9.10 -4.70
CA ASP A 66 29.24 -9.97 -4.69
C ASP A 66 28.00 -9.26 -5.27
N LEU A 67 28.08 -7.94 -5.50
CA LEU A 67 27.03 -7.16 -6.12
C LEU A 67 27.18 -7.17 -7.65
N ASP A 68 26.06 -7.34 -8.35
CA ASP A 68 26.01 -7.09 -9.79
C ASP A 68 26.24 -5.60 -10.05
N PRO A 69 27.28 -5.20 -10.80
CA PRO A 69 27.55 -3.79 -11.08
C PRO A 69 26.53 -3.16 -12.03
N HIS A 70 25.68 -3.96 -12.68
CA HIS A 70 24.66 -3.47 -13.60
C HIS A 70 23.28 -3.48 -12.94
N ILE A 71 22.54 -2.40 -13.15
CA ILE A 71 21.14 -2.35 -12.76
C ILE A 71 20.32 -3.29 -13.64
N LYS A 72 19.31 -3.93 -13.04
CA LYS A 72 18.35 -4.73 -13.80
C LYS A 72 17.45 -3.80 -14.60
N THR A 73 17.43 -3.97 -15.91
CA THR A 73 16.52 -3.26 -16.82
C THR A 73 15.30 -4.10 -17.13
N VAL A 74 14.12 -3.49 -17.19
CA VAL A 74 12.88 -4.18 -17.60
C VAL A 74 12.72 -4.04 -19.12
N PRO A 75 12.67 -5.16 -19.88
CA PRO A 75 12.36 -5.12 -21.31
C PRO A 75 11.05 -4.37 -21.55
N SER A 76 11.09 -3.37 -22.42
CA SER A 76 9.97 -2.48 -22.67
C SER A 76 9.97 -2.07 -24.14
N ASP A 77 8.88 -2.39 -24.84
CA ASP A 77 8.65 -2.01 -26.23
C ASP A 77 7.58 -0.91 -26.28
N GLU A 78 7.94 0.23 -26.85
CA GLU A 78 7.00 1.31 -27.13
C GLU A 78 6.26 1.02 -28.44
N GLN A 79 4.94 1.00 -28.38
CA GLN A 79 4.06 0.71 -29.50
C GLN A 79 2.96 1.76 -29.60
N THR A 80 2.25 1.77 -30.72
CA THR A 80 1.05 2.58 -30.91
C THR A 80 -0.07 1.71 -31.43
N VAL A 81 -1.19 1.68 -30.72
CA VAL A 81 -2.40 0.94 -31.08
C VAL A 81 -3.54 1.93 -31.20
N ASP A 82 -4.14 2.03 -32.39
CA ASP A 82 -5.23 2.99 -32.69
C ASP A 82 -4.91 4.44 -32.25
N GLY A 83 -3.66 4.86 -32.42
CA GLY A 83 -3.18 6.18 -32.01
C GLY A 83 -2.89 6.36 -30.51
N THR A 84 -3.09 5.31 -29.71
CA THR A 84 -2.79 5.30 -28.26
C THR A 84 -1.40 4.70 -28.02
N PRO A 85 -0.50 5.40 -27.29
CA PRO A 85 0.78 4.83 -26.87
C PRO A 85 0.58 3.63 -25.95
N VAL A 86 1.32 2.55 -26.19
CA VAL A 86 1.32 1.34 -25.36
C VAL A 86 2.75 0.98 -25.01
N LEU A 87 3.00 0.75 -23.72
CA LEU A 87 4.27 0.19 -23.24
C LEU A 87 4.06 -1.30 -22.97
N TYR A 88 4.71 -2.14 -23.77
CA TYR A 88 4.62 -3.60 -23.66
C TYR A 88 5.85 -4.16 -22.97
N HIS A 89 5.64 -5.02 -21.97
CA HIS A 89 6.71 -5.68 -21.24
C HIS A 89 6.64 -7.19 -21.46
N ASP A 90 7.55 -7.73 -22.28
CA ASP A 90 7.68 -9.17 -22.48
C ASP A 90 8.37 -9.82 -21.27
N LEU A 91 7.56 -10.19 -20.28
CA LEU A 91 7.99 -10.82 -19.04
C LEU A 91 7.30 -12.16 -18.86
N PHE A 92 8.00 -13.12 -18.25
CA PHE A 92 7.37 -14.36 -17.83
C PHE A 92 6.41 -14.11 -16.66
N THR A 93 5.11 -14.09 -16.96
CA THR A 93 4.03 -13.83 -15.98
C THR A 93 3.22 -15.07 -15.61
N ASN A 94 3.64 -16.26 -16.05
CA ASN A 94 2.93 -17.52 -15.83
C ASN A 94 1.47 -17.50 -16.34
N GLY A 95 1.25 -16.98 -17.55
CA GLY A 95 -0.06 -16.97 -18.21
C GLY A 95 -1.01 -15.87 -17.74
N ILE A 96 -0.50 -14.85 -17.04
CA ILE A 96 -1.30 -13.72 -16.55
C ILE A 96 -0.97 -12.46 -17.38
N VAL A 97 -2.00 -11.78 -17.85
CA VAL A 97 -1.88 -10.44 -18.43
C VAL A 97 -2.13 -9.41 -17.34
N TYR A 98 -1.25 -8.41 -17.27
CA TYR A 98 -1.42 -7.22 -16.44
C TYR A 98 -1.65 -6.04 -17.36
N LEU A 99 -2.66 -5.24 -17.08
CA LEU A 99 -3.04 -4.09 -17.89
C LEU A 99 -3.27 -2.89 -16.99
N ASP A 100 -2.55 -1.82 -17.28
CA ASP A 100 -2.73 -0.52 -16.66
C ASP A 100 -3.19 0.48 -17.74
N LEU A 101 -4.39 1.04 -17.57
CA LEU A 101 -4.88 2.17 -18.34
C LEU A 101 -4.53 3.44 -17.57
N VAL A 102 -3.70 4.30 -18.15
CA VAL A 102 -3.17 5.50 -17.50
C VAL A 102 -3.75 6.75 -18.15
N PHE A 103 -4.38 7.60 -17.34
CA PHE A 103 -5.00 8.85 -17.75
C PHE A 103 -4.31 10.03 -17.09
N ASP A 104 -4.07 11.10 -17.85
CA ASP A 104 -3.50 12.35 -17.34
C ASP A 104 -4.55 13.11 -16.51
N MET A 105 -4.21 13.48 -15.27
CA MET A 105 -5.09 14.26 -14.40
C MET A 105 -4.84 15.77 -14.49
N HIS A 106 -3.84 16.25 -15.25
CA HIS A 106 -3.64 17.70 -15.43
C HIS A 106 -4.78 18.39 -16.17
N VAL A 107 -5.62 17.64 -16.88
CA VAL A 107 -6.83 18.14 -17.53
C VAL A 107 -8.00 18.32 -16.55
N LEU A 108 -7.88 17.83 -15.32
CA LEU A 108 -8.94 17.88 -14.33
C LEU A 108 -8.97 19.27 -13.65
N PRO A 109 -10.14 19.91 -13.52
CA PRO A 109 -10.30 21.11 -12.69
C PRO A 109 -9.82 20.87 -11.26
N GLN A 110 -9.14 21.85 -10.68
CA GLN A 110 -8.48 21.72 -9.37
C GLN A 110 -9.47 21.39 -8.24
N GLU A 111 -10.69 21.91 -8.32
CA GLU A 111 -11.78 21.64 -7.38
C GLU A 111 -12.25 20.18 -7.40
N LEU A 112 -11.95 19.43 -8.47
CA LEU A 112 -12.32 18.01 -8.59
C LEU A 112 -11.24 17.06 -8.07
N LEU A 113 -10.00 17.54 -7.86
CA LEU A 113 -8.89 16.70 -7.38
C LEU A 113 -9.20 15.96 -6.06
N PRO A 114 -9.79 16.58 -5.03
CA PRO A 114 -10.14 15.87 -3.78
C PRO A 114 -11.12 14.70 -3.98
N TYR A 115 -11.85 14.70 -5.11
CA TYR A 115 -12.82 13.67 -5.43
C TYR A 115 -12.25 12.50 -6.25
N ALA A 116 -11.01 12.61 -6.77
CA ALA A 116 -10.41 11.59 -7.61
C ALA A 116 -10.32 10.21 -6.92
N VAL A 117 -9.92 10.17 -5.65
CA VAL A 117 -9.87 8.94 -4.84
C VAL A 117 -11.26 8.30 -4.70
N PHE A 118 -12.30 9.12 -4.52
CA PHE A 118 -13.67 8.65 -4.40
C PHE A 118 -14.22 8.15 -5.74
N PHE A 119 -13.88 8.84 -6.83
CA PHE A 119 -14.20 8.44 -8.19
C PHE A 119 -13.55 7.09 -8.56
N ALA A 120 -12.29 6.89 -8.21
CA ALA A 120 -11.60 5.61 -8.34
C ALA A 120 -12.34 4.48 -7.60
N LYS A 121 -12.73 4.73 -6.35
CA LYS A 121 -13.52 3.76 -5.57
C LYS A 121 -14.87 3.49 -6.23
N ALA A 122 -15.55 4.54 -6.71
CA ALA A 122 -16.87 4.41 -7.32
C ALA A 122 -16.87 3.46 -8.53
N MET A 123 -15.86 3.54 -9.41
CA MET A 123 -15.72 2.68 -10.59
C MET A 123 -15.75 1.17 -10.27
N THR A 124 -15.24 0.77 -9.11
CA THR A 124 -15.14 -0.66 -8.73
C THR A 124 -16.07 -1.07 -7.60
N LYS A 125 -16.78 -0.11 -6.98
CA LYS A 125 -17.63 -0.33 -5.80
C LYS A 125 -19.10 0.06 -5.98
N LEU A 126 -19.45 0.64 -7.12
CA LEU A 126 -20.83 0.87 -7.56
C LEU A 126 -21.23 -0.11 -8.66
N GLY A 127 -22.52 -0.15 -8.98
CA GLY A 127 -23.01 -0.84 -10.18
C GLY A 127 -22.74 -0.06 -11.46
N THR A 128 -23.05 -0.69 -12.58
CA THR A 128 -23.17 -0.05 -13.89
C THR A 128 -24.64 0.18 -14.24
N THR A 129 -24.92 0.82 -15.37
CA THR A 129 -26.29 0.97 -15.90
C THR A 129 -26.98 -0.37 -16.15
N THR A 130 -26.22 -1.47 -16.31
CA THR A 130 -26.74 -2.81 -16.62
C THR A 130 -26.65 -3.81 -15.47
N GLU A 131 -25.76 -3.58 -14.50
CA GLU A 131 -25.49 -4.51 -13.40
C GLU A 131 -25.42 -3.78 -12.07
N ASP A 132 -26.04 -4.33 -11.03
CA ASP A 132 -25.77 -3.88 -9.66
C ASP A 132 -24.33 -4.22 -9.22
N TYR A 133 -23.87 -3.59 -8.14
CA TYR A 133 -22.53 -3.83 -7.58
C TYR A 133 -22.25 -5.32 -7.33
N VAL A 134 -23.23 -6.08 -6.83
CA VAL A 134 -23.01 -7.49 -6.44
C VAL A 134 -22.74 -8.34 -7.67
N LYS A 135 -23.48 -8.10 -8.76
CA LYS A 135 -23.25 -8.76 -10.05
C LYS A 135 -21.91 -8.36 -10.65
N LEU A 136 -21.59 -7.07 -10.68
CA LEU A 136 -20.32 -6.57 -11.20
C LEU A 136 -19.13 -7.17 -10.42
N SER A 137 -19.17 -7.14 -9.09
CA SER A 137 -18.12 -7.72 -8.23
C SER A 137 -17.94 -9.21 -8.50
N ARG A 138 -19.02 -9.99 -8.60
CA ARG A 138 -18.94 -11.42 -8.94
C ARG A 138 -18.37 -11.65 -10.33
N ARG A 139 -18.69 -10.78 -11.30
CA ARG A 139 -18.15 -10.86 -12.67
C ARG A 139 -16.64 -10.59 -12.66
N ILE A 140 -16.19 -9.56 -11.94
CA ILE A 140 -14.76 -9.29 -11.71
C ILE A 140 -14.07 -10.50 -11.07
N ASP A 141 -14.59 -11.02 -9.97
CA ASP A 141 -13.96 -12.10 -9.20
C ASP A 141 -13.93 -13.44 -9.96
N SER A 142 -14.93 -13.71 -10.80
CA SER A 142 -15.03 -14.98 -11.54
C SER A 142 -14.28 -14.98 -12.87
N LYS A 143 -13.97 -13.81 -13.44
CA LYS A 143 -13.34 -13.68 -14.76
C LYS A 143 -11.94 -13.10 -14.71
N THR A 144 -11.56 -12.46 -13.62
CA THR A 144 -10.29 -11.74 -13.52
C THR A 144 -9.60 -12.06 -12.19
N GLY A 145 -8.34 -11.65 -12.05
CA GLY A 145 -7.63 -11.65 -10.76
C GLY A 145 -7.84 -10.35 -9.97
N GLY A 146 -8.80 -9.51 -10.36
CA GLY A 146 -9.12 -8.23 -9.76
C GLY A 146 -8.96 -7.05 -10.71
N VAL A 147 -9.77 -6.02 -10.49
CA VAL A 147 -9.73 -4.72 -11.15
C VAL A 147 -9.76 -3.62 -10.10
N TYR A 148 -8.90 -2.62 -10.24
CA TYR A 148 -8.69 -1.56 -9.26
C TYR A 148 -8.47 -0.23 -9.97
N ALA A 149 -9.00 0.85 -9.42
CA ALA A 149 -8.66 2.20 -9.85
C ALA A 149 -7.95 2.95 -8.71
N THR A 150 -7.03 3.85 -9.07
CA THR A 150 -6.32 4.73 -8.14
C THR A 150 -5.85 5.99 -8.85
N ASP A 151 -5.54 7.02 -8.11
CA ASP A 151 -4.68 8.11 -8.54
C ASP A 151 -3.23 7.92 -8.06
N TYR A 152 -2.29 8.51 -8.77
CA TYR A 152 -0.89 8.65 -8.39
C TYR A 152 -0.42 10.09 -8.61
N THR A 153 0.34 10.61 -7.67
CA THR A 153 1.11 11.84 -7.84
C THR A 153 2.58 11.52 -7.67
N LEU A 154 3.40 11.87 -8.66
CA LEU A 154 4.83 11.59 -8.67
C LEU A 154 5.61 12.88 -8.87
N ALA A 155 6.70 13.06 -8.14
CA ALA A 155 7.66 14.10 -8.47
C ALA A 155 8.52 13.63 -9.65
N ARG A 156 8.79 14.53 -10.60
CA ARG A 156 9.71 14.23 -11.69
C ARG A 156 11.13 14.54 -11.25
N HIS A 157 12.03 13.56 -11.40
CA HIS A 157 13.45 13.77 -11.15
C HIS A 157 13.99 14.94 -11.98
N ASP A 158 14.83 15.79 -11.38
CA ASP A 158 15.41 17.00 -11.98
C ASP A 158 14.39 18.04 -12.50
N SER A 159 13.22 18.15 -11.87
CA SER A 159 12.17 19.07 -12.30
C SER A 159 11.26 19.51 -11.14
N ASP A 160 10.83 20.76 -11.15
CA ASP A 160 9.82 21.28 -10.20
C ASP A 160 8.37 20.88 -10.59
N ARG A 161 8.22 20.11 -11.68
CA ARG A 161 6.94 19.56 -12.13
C ARG A 161 6.64 18.21 -11.48
N SER A 162 5.36 17.96 -11.26
CA SER A 162 4.81 16.67 -10.86
C SER A 162 4.07 16.01 -12.02
N GLU A 163 3.99 14.69 -12.00
CA GLU A 163 3.04 13.92 -12.80
C GLU A 163 1.82 13.59 -11.92
N ALA A 164 0.62 13.79 -12.46
CA ALA A 164 -0.64 13.43 -11.81
C ALA A 164 -1.42 12.50 -12.73
N LEU A 165 -1.64 11.26 -12.28
CA LEU A 165 -2.13 10.17 -13.12
C LEU A 165 -3.31 9.48 -12.45
N PHE A 166 -4.34 9.14 -13.23
CA PHE A 166 -5.42 8.25 -12.82
C PHE A 166 -5.23 6.92 -13.53
N LEU A 167 -5.24 5.82 -12.77
CA LEU A 167 -4.96 4.48 -13.30
C LEU A 167 -6.14 3.57 -13.05
N VAL A 168 -6.57 2.86 -14.10
CA VAL A 168 -7.46 1.71 -13.99
C VAL A 168 -6.68 0.47 -14.39
N ARG A 169 -6.55 -0.45 -13.44
CA ARG A 169 -5.63 -1.57 -13.49
C ARG A 169 -6.38 -2.87 -13.35
N GLY A 170 -5.97 -3.87 -14.10
CA GLY A 170 -6.57 -5.19 -14.03
C GLY A 170 -5.60 -6.28 -14.38
N LYS A 171 -5.93 -7.48 -13.94
CA LYS A 171 -5.19 -8.68 -14.33
C LYS A 171 -6.13 -9.84 -14.59
N SER A 172 -5.77 -10.71 -15.52
CA SER A 172 -6.52 -11.93 -15.81
C SER A 172 -5.59 -12.98 -16.39
N THR A 173 -6.05 -14.23 -16.50
CA THR A 173 -5.36 -15.16 -17.40
C THR A 173 -5.48 -14.67 -18.85
N VAL A 174 -4.58 -15.11 -19.72
CA VAL A 174 -4.59 -14.74 -21.15
C VAL A 174 -5.94 -15.08 -21.79
N GLU A 175 -6.53 -16.23 -21.46
CA GLU A 175 -7.82 -16.68 -22.02
C GLU A 175 -8.99 -15.78 -21.60
N GLN A 176 -8.88 -15.12 -20.43
CA GLN A 176 -9.91 -14.22 -19.90
C GLN A 176 -9.67 -12.74 -20.26
N ALA A 177 -8.60 -12.41 -20.99
CA ALA A 177 -8.32 -11.03 -21.39
C ALA A 177 -9.51 -10.33 -22.07
N PRO A 178 -10.28 -10.97 -22.98
CA PRO A 178 -11.48 -10.34 -23.55
C PRO A 178 -12.54 -9.97 -22.49
N ALA A 179 -12.69 -10.79 -21.44
CA ALA A 179 -13.61 -10.51 -20.34
C ALA A 179 -13.11 -9.34 -19.48
N LEU A 180 -11.79 -9.27 -19.23
CA LEU A 180 -11.18 -8.13 -18.55
C LEU A 180 -11.45 -6.82 -19.32
N PHE A 181 -11.20 -6.78 -20.63
CA PHE A 181 -11.49 -5.59 -21.45
C PHE A 181 -12.98 -5.20 -21.43
N ALA A 182 -13.89 -6.17 -21.48
CA ALA A 182 -15.32 -5.90 -21.40
C ALA A 182 -15.72 -5.27 -20.04
N ILE A 183 -15.17 -5.79 -18.93
CA ILE A 183 -15.37 -5.22 -17.60
C ILE A 183 -14.80 -3.80 -17.52
N LEU A 184 -13.57 -3.58 -17.98
CA LEU A 184 -12.93 -2.27 -17.99
C LEU A 184 -13.76 -1.24 -18.77
N ARG A 185 -14.29 -1.64 -19.93
CA ARG A 185 -15.19 -0.79 -20.72
C ARG A 185 -16.45 -0.41 -19.94
N ASP A 186 -17.09 -1.38 -19.30
CA ASP A 186 -18.33 -1.13 -18.57
C ASP A 186 -18.07 -0.19 -17.36
N ILE A 187 -17.02 -0.42 -16.57
CA ILE A 187 -16.72 0.47 -15.41
C ILE A 187 -16.26 1.87 -15.82
N LEU A 188 -15.65 2.03 -16.99
CA LEU A 188 -15.21 3.34 -17.47
C LEU A 188 -16.35 4.15 -18.08
N LEU A 189 -17.31 3.49 -18.72
CA LEU A 189 -18.31 4.15 -19.56
C LEU A 189 -19.72 4.13 -18.98
N THR A 190 -20.04 3.19 -18.08
CA THR A 190 -21.41 2.94 -17.63
C THR A 190 -21.57 2.81 -16.12
N THR A 191 -20.56 3.12 -15.32
CA THR A 191 -20.74 3.21 -13.86
C THR A 191 -21.85 4.20 -13.50
N ASP A 192 -22.80 3.74 -12.70
CA ASP A 192 -23.91 4.55 -12.21
C ASP A 192 -23.50 5.25 -10.91
N LEU A 193 -23.22 6.55 -11.02
CA LEU A 193 -22.75 7.40 -9.92
C LEU A 193 -23.88 7.90 -9.01
N ASP A 194 -25.16 7.65 -9.36
CA ASP A 194 -26.31 8.12 -8.58
C ASP A 194 -26.67 7.16 -7.41
N GLN A 195 -25.88 6.10 -7.19
CA GLN A 195 -26.07 5.10 -6.13
C GLN A 195 -25.65 5.58 -4.73
N GLN A 196 -26.29 6.66 -4.24
CA GLN A 196 -25.92 7.35 -2.99
C GLN A 196 -25.88 6.42 -1.76
N ALA A 197 -26.83 5.49 -1.64
CA ALA A 197 -26.88 4.56 -0.50
C ALA A 197 -25.64 3.65 -0.44
N ARG A 198 -25.07 3.31 -1.61
CA ARG A 198 -23.87 2.48 -1.71
C ARG A 198 -22.61 3.30 -1.49
N PHE A 199 -22.55 4.52 -2.02
CA PHE A 199 -21.39 5.40 -1.86
C PHE A 199 -21.08 5.76 -0.40
N ARG A 200 -22.11 5.76 0.48
CA ARG A 200 -21.95 6.04 1.91
C ARG A 200 -21.52 4.83 2.76
N GLN A 201 -21.55 3.61 2.22
CA GLN A 201 -21.13 2.38 2.91
C GLN A 201 -19.61 2.21 2.83
#